data_AF-A0A6M1TUB7-F1
#
_entry.id   AF-A0A6M1TUB7-F1
#
_cell.length_a   1.000
_cell.length_b   1.000
_cell.length_c   1.000
_cell.angle_alpha   90.00
_cell.angle_beta   90.00
_cell.angle_gamma   90.00
#
_symmetry.space_group_name_H-M   'P 1'
#
loop_
_entity.id
_entity.type
_entity.pdbx_description
1 polymer ?
#
loop_
_entity_poly.entity_id
_entity_poly.type
_entity_poly.pdbx_seq_one_letter_code
_entity_poly.pdbx_strand_id
1 'polypeptide(L)' 'MTTLSIPDMTCGHCKATVESTLGALGDAGQISVDLASRTATATGPASPDRLIRALDEVGFPATAIG' A
#
# COMPACT_ATOMS: atom_id res chain seq x y z
N MET A 1 -6.12 -11.52 -0.55
CA MET A 1 -5.68 -10.28 -1.21
C MET A 1 -6.34 -9.13 -0.49
N THR A 2 -5.61 -8.05 -0.24
CA THR A 2 -6.06 -6.89 0.51
C THR A 2 -5.84 -5.65 -0.34
N THR A 3 -6.83 -4.78 -0.40
CA THR A 3 -6.83 -3.54 -1.18
C THR A 3 -6.92 -2.35 -0.24
N LEU A 4 -6.01 -1.40 -0.44
CA LEU A 4 -5.87 -0.18 0.34
C LEU A 4 -6.12 1.03 -0.55
N SER A 5 -6.86 2.00 -0.03
CA SER A 5 -7.02 3.33 -0.62
C SER A 5 -5.98 4.28 -0.02
N ILE A 6 -5.24 4.99 -0.87
CA ILE A 6 -4.12 5.87 -0.49
C ILE A 6 -4.31 7.23 -1.18
N PRO A 7 -5.19 8.10 -0.65
CA PRO A 7 -5.58 9.35 -1.32
C PRO A 7 -4.44 10.34 -1.51
N ASP A 8 -3.42 10.30 -0.64
CA ASP A 8 -2.22 11.16 -0.66
C ASP A 8 -1.22 10.82 -1.78
N MET A 9 -1.40 9.67 -2.44
CA MET A 9 -0.53 9.25 -3.53
C MET A 9 -0.82 10.09 -4.80
N THR A 10 -0.03 11.15 -5.00
CA THR A 10 -0.25 12.18 -6.03
C THR A 10 0.84 12.26 -7.10
N CYS A 11 1.98 11.58 -6.90
CA CYS A 11 3.11 11.59 -7.82
C CYS A 11 3.73 10.20 -7.99
N GLY A 12 4.47 9.97 -9.10
CA GLY A 12 5.20 8.73 -9.35
C GLY A 12 6.24 8.39 -8.27
N HIS A 13 6.79 9.40 -7.58
CA HIS A 13 7.65 9.19 -6.42
C HIS A 13 6.90 8.59 -5.23
N CYS A 14 5.67 9.07 -4.97
CA CYS A 14 4.81 8.53 -3.91
C CYS A 14 4.49 7.05 -4.17
N LYS A 15 4.20 6.71 -5.44
CA LYS A 15 3.99 5.31 -5.86
C LYS A 15 5.20 4.44 -5.52
N ALA A 16 6.40 4.87 -5.89
CA ALA A 16 7.62 4.10 -5.65
C ALA A 16 7.87 3.86 -4.15
N THR A 17 7.61 4.86 -3.31
CA THR A 17 7.72 4.74 -1.84
C THR A 17 6.70 3.75 -1.28
N VAL A 18 5.43 3.85 -1.68
CA VAL A 18 4.37 2.92 -1.27
C VAL A 18 4.71 1.49 -1.68
N GLU A 19 5.12 1.28 -2.93
CA GLU A 19 5.46 -0.03 -3.48
C GLU A 19 6.66 -0.66 -2.75
N SER A 20 7.72 0.13 -2.49
CA SER A 20 8.87 -0.35 -1.71
C SER A 20 8.53 -0.66 -0.26
N THR A 21 7.70 0.17 0.37
CA THR A 21 7.30 -0.01 1.78
C THR A 21 6.47 -1.29 1.95
N LEU A 22 5.48 -1.51 1.08
CA LEU A 22 4.68 -2.72 1.08
C LEU A 22 5.50 -3.94 0.64
N GLY A 23 6.39 -3.79 -0.34
CA GLY A 23 7.27 -4.86 -0.81
C GLY A 23 8.31 -5.29 0.21
N ALA A 24 8.70 -4.41 1.14
CA ALA A 24 9.58 -4.75 2.26
C ALA A 24 8.90 -5.67 3.29
N LEU A 25 7.56 -5.74 3.29
CA LEU A 25 6.81 -6.69 4.11
C LEU A 25 6.79 -8.05 3.40
N GLY A 26 7.60 -9.00 3.87
CA GLY A 26 7.69 -10.34 3.28
C GLY A 26 6.35 -11.08 3.18
N ASP A 27 5.41 -10.78 4.08
CA ASP A 27 4.06 -11.37 4.10
C ASP A 27 3.05 -10.63 3.19
N ALA A 28 3.41 -9.51 2.57
CA ALA A 28 2.50 -8.77 1.70
C ALA A 28 2.39 -9.37 0.29
N GLY A 29 3.30 -10.28 -0.07
CA GLY A 29 3.27 -11.02 -1.32
C GLY A 29 3.48 -10.10 -2.52
N GLN A 30 2.67 -10.28 -3.57
CA GLN A 30 2.76 -9.42 -4.75
C GLN A 30 2.02 -8.11 -4.48
N ILE A 31 2.73 -7.01 -4.69
CA ILE A 31 2.20 -5.66 -4.56
C ILE A 31 1.87 -5.11 -5.95
N SER A 32 0.68 -4.51 -6.08
CA SER A 32 0.27 -3.79 -7.27
C SER A 32 -0.28 -2.44 -6.86
N VAL A 33 0.35 -1.35 -7.31
CA VAL A 33 -0.05 0.02 -6.97
C VAL A 33 -0.61 0.71 -8.20
N ASP A 34 -1.84 1.20 -8.08
CA ASP A 34 -2.56 1.94 -9.11
C ASP A 34 -2.67 3.42 -8.73
N LEU A 35 -1.94 4.29 -9.45
CA LEU A 35 -1.92 5.73 -9.18
C LEU A 35 -3.21 6.42 -9.65
N ALA A 36 -3.85 5.90 -10.71
CA ALA A 36 -5.06 6.48 -11.28
C ALA A 36 -6.24 6.37 -10.29
N SER A 37 -6.41 5.21 -9.68
CA SER A 37 -7.43 4.89 -8.69
C SER A 37 -6.97 5.21 -7.27
N ARG A 38 -5.68 5.51 -7.08
CA ARG A 38 -5.03 5.75 -5.78
C ARG A 38 -5.20 4.56 -4.84
N THR A 39 -4.99 3.36 -5.35
CA THR A 39 -5.14 2.11 -4.60
C THR A 39 -3.87 1.28 -4.65
N ALA A 40 -3.65 0.47 -3.60
CA ALA A 40 -2.61 -0.55 -3.57
C ALA A 40 -3.23 -1.89 -3.20
N THR A 41 -2.86 -2.93 -3.93
CA THR A 41 -3.32 -4.30 -3.70
C THR A 41 -2.14 -5.18 -3.32
N ALA A 42 -2.29 -5.91 -2.22
CA ALA A 42 -1.34 -6.90 -1.73
C ALA A 42 -1.97 -8.30 -1.84
N THR A 43 -1.30 -9.27 -2.46
CA THR A 43 -1.84 -10.63 -2.62
C THR A 43 -1.49 -11.58 -1.47
N GLY A 44 -0.50 -11.21 -0.64
CA GLY A 44 -0.03 -12.04 0.47
C GLY A 44 -0.97 -12.09 1.69
N PRO A 45 -0.60 -12.86 2.71
CA PRO A 45 -1.36 -13.01 3.96
C PRO A 45 -1.26 -11.82 4.93
N ALA A 46 -0.53 -10.75 4.60
CA ALA A 46 -0.42 -9.56 5.46
C ALA A 46 -1.80 -8.97 5.82
N SER A 47 -2.00 -8.71 7.10
CA SER A 47 -3.23 -8.08 7.59
C SER A 47 -3.32 -6.62 7.12
N PRO A 48 -4.53 -6.11 6.82
CA PRO A 48 -4.75 -4.73 6.41
C PRO A 48 -4.13 -3.72 7.40
N ASP A 49 -4.32 -3.91 8.70
CA ASP A 49 -3.75 -3.03 9.73
C ASP A 49 -2.22 -2.93 9.67
N ARG A 50 -1.53 -4.04 9.32
CA ARG A 50 -0.07 -4.04 9.20
C ARG A 50 0.38 -3.21 8.01
N LEU A 51 -0.30 -3.37 6.88
CA LEU A 51 0.00 -2.62 5.66
C LEU A 51 -0.28 -1.12 5.87
N ILE A 52 -1.42 -0.79 6.47
CA ILE A 52 -1.81 0.59 6.81
C ILE A 52 -0.76 1.22 7.72
N ARG A 53 -0.35 0.53 8.79
CA ARG A 53 0.63 1.04 9.73
C ARG A 53 2.00 1.24 9.09
N ALA A 54 2.43 0.33 8.22
CA ALA A 54 3.68 0.49 7.49
C ALA A 54 3.67 1.73 6.57
N LEU A 55 2.53 1.99 5.93
CA LEU A 55 2.35 3.18 5.10
C LEU A 55 2.22 4.47 5.92
N ASP A 56 1.56 4.43 7.07
CA ASP A 56 1.44 5.57 7.98
C ASP A 56 2.81 6.05 8.50
N GLU A 57 3.71 5.13 8.83
CA GLU A 57 5.09 5.42 9.27
C GLU A 57 5.92 6.18 8.21
N VAL A 58 5.58 6.03 6.93
CA VAL A 58 6.22 6.73 5.81
C VAL A 58 5.41 7.93 5.31
N GLY A 59 4.33 8.29 6.01
CA GLY A 59 3.49 9.46 5.71
C GLY A 59 2.45 9.23 4.61
N PHE A 60 2.06 7.98 4.36
CA PHE A 60 1.02 7.60 3.41
C PHE A 60 -0.14 6.91 4.13
N PRO A 61 -0.97 7.65 4.89
CA PRO A 61 -2.12 7.06 5.56
C PRO A 61 -3.04 6.37 4.54
N ALA A 62 -3.42 5.13 4.85
CA ALA A 62 -4.17 4.27 3.97
C ALA A 62 -5.37 3.63 4.67
N THR A 63 -6.39 3.28 3.91
CA THR A 63 -7.60 2.62 4.45
C THR A 63 -7.90 1.35 3.69
N ALA A 64 -8.14 0.24 4.40
CA ALA A 64 -8.56 -1.00 3.77
C ALA A 64 -9.98 -0.86 3.20
N ILE A 65 -10.13 -1.19 1.92
CA ILE A 65 -11.40 -1.13 1.17
C ILE A 65 -11.84 -2.48 0.61
N GLY A 66 -11.05 -3.55 0.85
CA GLY A 66 -11.36 -4.93 0.43
C GLY A 66 -10.32 -5.94 0.87
#